data_AF-A0A538E3B7-F1
#
_entry.id   AF-A0A538E3B7-F1
#
_cell.length_a   1.000
_cell.length_b   1.000
_cell.length_c   1.000
_cell.angle_alpha   90.00
_cell.angle_beta   90.00
_cell.angle_gamma   90.00
#
_symmetry.space_group_name_H-M   'P 1'
#
loop_
_entity.id
_entity.type
_entity.pdbx_description
1 polymer ?
#
loop_
_entity_poly.entity_id
_entity_poly.type
_entity_poly.pdbx_seq_one_letter_code
_entity_poly.pdbx_strand_id
1 'polypeptide(L)'
;MRRGDRFASYVIAVLMSLAVAGLIGGTIAWGFKPLTTFSGTRVSALHALGLTFAALGVFGLPLLGVEAFGIFLSVATRNSAASIVGTVVYAVAQEAVGGLVHVAWLKRYLLSTQFDAGQGVFRAPVDWSQVGRAAWVSVLYVAVPLVAAQIIFRRRDVVGP
;
A
#
# COMPACT_ATOMS: atom_id res chain seq x y z
N MET A 1 17.94 -15.28 21.54
CA MET A 1 18.06 -13.88 21.08
C MET A 1 18.81 -13.68 19.74
N ARG A 2 19.48 -14.68 19.15
CA ARG A 2 20.31 -14.62 17.91
C ARG A 2 19.60 -14.95 16.57
N ARG A 3 18.26 -14.92 16.53
CA ARG A 3 17.47 -15.24 15.32
C ARG A 3 16.66 -14.05 14.79
N GLY A 4 16.25 -13.11 15.65
CA GLY A 4 15.47 -11.93 15.26
C GLY A 4 16.30 -10.80 14.63
N ASP A 5 17.57 -10.70 15.02
CA ASP A 5 18.63 -9.86 14.47
C ASP A 5 18.88 -10.12 12.97
N ARG A 6 18.81 -11.39 12.54
CA ARG A 6 18.95 -11.74 11.11
C ARG A 6 17.74 -11.33 10.29
N PHE A 7 16.53 -11.51 10.82
CA PHE A 7 15.31 -11.15 10.10
C PHE A 7 15.22 -9.64 9.87
N ALA A 8 15.47 -8.83 10.92
CA ALA A 8 15.51 -7.37 10.79
C ALA A 8 16.58 -6.93 9.79
N SER A 9 17.77 -7.53 9.83
CA SER A 9 18.84 -7.27 8.87
C SER A 9 18.44 -7.59 7.43
N TYR A 10 17.75 -8.71 7.18
CA TYR A 10 17.28 -9.06 5.83
C TYR A 10 16.21 -8.10 5.30
N VAL A 11 15.23 -7.72 6.14
CA VAL A 11 14.19 -6.75 5.76
C VAL A 11 14.82 -5.41 5.43
N ILE A 12 15.72 -4.92 6.28
CA ILE A 12 16.45 -3.67 6.04
C ILE A 12 17.29 -3.77 4.76
N ALA A 13 18.01 -4.88 4.56
CA ALA A 13 18.82 -5.08 3.35
C ALA A 13 17.96 -5.03 2.09
N VAL A 14 16.83 -5.72 2.04
CA VAL A 14 15.92 -5.71 0.88
C VAL A 14 15.35 -4.32 0.63
N LEU A 15 14.91 -3.61 1.68
CA LEU A 15 14.40 -2.24 1.57
C LEU A 15 15.47 -1.28 1.03
N MET A 16 16.69 -1.37 1.56
CA MET A 16 17.82 -0.56 1.09
C MET A 16 18.20 -0.90 -0.35
N SER A 17 18.22 -2.18 -0.72
CA SER A 17 18.46 -2.60 -2.10
C SER A 17 17.42 -2.04 -3.06
N LEU A 18 16.13 -2.07 -2.70
CA LEU A 18 15.06 -1.52 -3.53
C LEU A 18 15.17 0.01 -3.65
N ALA A 19 15.47 0.71 -2.55
CA ALA A 19 15.66 2.15 -2.55
C ALA A 19 16.85 2.57 -3.43
N VAL A 20 17.99 1.88 -3.30
CA VAL A 20 19.19 2.14 -4.10
C VAL A 20 18.93 1.82 -5.58
N ALA A 21 18.30 0.69 -5.89
CA ALA A 21 17.95 0.33 -7.27
C ALA A 21 17.01 1.35 -7.90
N GLY A 22 16.00 1.81 -7.16
CA GLY A 22 15.07 2.86 -7.61
C GLY A 22 15.77 4.19 -7.84
N LEU A 23 16.66 4.60 -6.94
CA LEU A 23 17.43 5.84 -7.08
C LEU A 23 18.39 5.80 -8.27
N ILE A 24 19.13 4.70 -8.43
CA ILE A 24 20.04 4.51 -9.56
C ILE A 24 19.25 4.50 -10.87
N GLY A 25 18.21 3.66 -10.95
CA GLY A 25 17.37 3.55 -12.15
C GLY A 25 16.72 4.87 -12.53
N GLY A 26 16.14 5.59 -11.56
CA GLY A 26 15.55 6.91 -11.79
C GLY A 26 16.58 7.94 -12.24
N THR A 27 17.78 7.94 -11.64
CA THR A 27 18.85 8.87 -12.01
C THR A 27 19.40 8.57 -13.40
N ILE A 28 19.56 7.30 -13.78
CA ILE A 28 19.99 6.92 -15.13
C ILE A 28 18.95 7.34 -16.17
N ALA A 29 17.66 7.11 -15.89
CA ALA A 29 16.58 7.37 -16.84
C ALA A 29 16.34 8.87 -17.07
N TRP A 30 16.40 9.69 -16.02
CA TRP A 30 15.99 11.11 -16.09
C TRP A 30 17.09 12.12 -15.71
N GLY A 31 18.13 11.70 -14.99
CA GLY A 31 19.11 12.59 -14.37
C GLY A 31 18.47 13.56 -13.36
N PHE A 32 19.20 14.62 -13.03
CA PHE A 32 18.71 15.71 -12.15
C PHE A 32 17.93 16.79 -12.92
N LYS A 33 17.23 16.41 -13.99
CA LYS A 33 16.45 17.35 -14.81
C LYS A 33 15.12 17.67 -14.12
N PRO A 34 14.54 18.87 -14.33
CA PRO A 34 13.20 19.18 -13.87
C PRO A 34 12.18 18.17 -14.40
N LEU A 35 11.26 17.74 -13.54
CA LEU A 35 10.18 16.82 -13.88
C LEU A 35 8.90 17.60 -14.22
N THR A 36 8.15 17.10 -15.20
CA THR A 36 6.85 17.66 -15.57
C THR A 36 5.76 16.89 -14.83
N THR A 37 4.93 17.60 -14.08
CA THR A 37 3.77 17.05 -13.36
C THR A 37 2.67 16.61 -14.34
N PHE A 38 1.66 15.88 -13.87
CA PHE A 38 0.50 15.53 -14.69
C PHE A 38 -0.34 16.76 -15.11
N SER A 39 -0.11 17.90 -14.46
CA SER A 39 -0.72 19.18 -14.79
C SER A 39 0.13 20.02 -15.76
N GLY A 40 1.26 19.49 -16.25
CA GLY A 40 2.15 20.19 -17.18
C GLY A 40 3.10 21.20 -16.52
N THR A 41 3.12 21.30 -15.18
CA THR A 41 4.02 22.21 -14.46
C THR A 41 5.41 21.59 -14.29
N ARG A 42 6.48 22.38 -14.41
CA ARG A 42 7.85 21.91 -14.19
C ARG A 42 8.26 22.11 -12.73
N VAL A 43 8.74 21.04 -12.11
CA VAL A 43 9.26 21.02 -10.74
C VAL A 43 10.74 20.66 -10.74
N SER A 44 11.51 21.25 -9.81
CA SER A 44 12.94 20.93 -9.68
C SER A 44 13.15 19.47 -9.25
N ALA A 45 14.33 18.91 -9.52
CA ALA A 45 14.63 17.51 -9.18
C ALA A 45 14.48 17.21 -7.69
N LEU A 46 14.92 18.12 -6.81
CA LEU A 46 14.75 17.97 -5.36
C LEU A 46 13.29 18.02 -4.92
N HIS A 47 12.50 18.94 -5.50
CA HIS A 47 11.07 19.01 -5.19
C HIS A 47 10.34 17.77 -5.66
N ALA A 48 10.68 17.27 -6.85
CA ALA A 48 10.12 16.04 -7.39
C ALA A 48 10.50 14.80 -6.57
N LEU A 49 11.72 14.74 -6.04
CA LEU A 49 12.13 13.71 -5.08
C LEU A 49 11.27 13.76 -3.81
N GLY A 50 11.00 14.95 -3.29
CA GLY A 50 10.05 15.13 -2.18
C GLY A 50 8.63 14.66 -2.52
N LEU A 51 8.13 14.98 -3.71
CA LEU A 51 6.83 14.50 -4.21
C LEU A 51 6.80 12.98 -4.36
N THR A 52 7.90 12.35 -4.76
CA THR A 52 8.02 10.88 -4.81
C THR A 52 7.87 10.27 -3.42
N PHE A 53 8.54 10.81 -2.40
CA PHE A 53 8.36 10.33 -1.02
C PHE A 53 6.93 10.55 -0.52
N ALA A 54 6.33 11.70 -0.82
CA ALA A 54 4.93 11.96 -0.46
C ALA A 54 3.98 10.98 -1.17
N ALA A 55 4.19 10.72 -2.46
CA ALA A 55 3.42 9.74 -3.23
C ALA A 55 3.58 8.32 -2.66
N LEU A 56 4.80 7.91 -2.29
CA LEU A 56 5.04 6.63 -1.61
C LEU A 56 4.29 6.54 -0.27
N GLY A 57 4.27 7.63 0.52
CA GLY A 57 3.51 7.68 1.76
C GLY A 57 2.00 7.51 1.54
N VAL A 58 1.43 8.21 0.55
CA VAL A 58 0.01 8.09 0.18
C VAL A 58 -0.31 6.69 -0.36
N PHE A 59 0.58 6.14 -1.20
CA PHE A 59 0.44 4.79 -1.76
C PHE A 59 0.55 3.70 -0.68
N GLY A 60 1.31 3.96 0.39
CA GLY A 60 1.43 3.07 1.53
C GLY A 60 0.12 2.90 2.32
N LEU A 61 -0.78 3.89 2.29
CA LEU A 61 -2.05 3.82 3.03
C LEU A 61 -2.92 2.64 2.60
N PRO A 62 -3.31 2.49 1.32
CA PRO A 62 -4.08 1.33 0.88
C PRO A 62 -3.30 0.03 0.96
N LEU A 63 -1.96 0.08 0.82
CA LEU A 63 -1.10 -1.09 0.99
C LEU A 63 -1.23 -1.69 2.40
N LEU A 64 -1.32 -0.86 3.45
CA LEU A 64 -1.57 -1.35 4.81
C LEU A 64 -2.91 -2.10 4.91
N GLY A 65 -3.92 -1.72 4.14
CA GLY A 65 -5.20 -2.43 4.09
C GLY A 65 -5.07 -3.83 3.48
N VAL A 66 -4.21 -3.99 2.46
CA VAL A 66 -3.89 -5.30 1.86
C VAL A 66 -3.15 -6.17 2.88
N GLU A 67 -2.15 -5.62 3.56
CA GLU A 67 -1.39 -6.32 4.60
C GLU A 67 -2.28 -6.72 5.79
N ALA A 68 -3.18 -5.84 6.23
CA ALA A 68 -4.14 -6.13 7.29
C ALA A 68 -5.04 -7.32 6.95
N PHE A 69 -5.48 -7.41 5.69
CA PHE A 69 -6.24 -8.57 5.21
C PHE A 69 -5.40 -9.85 5.21
N GLY A 70 -4.12 -9.77 4.83
CA GLY A 70 -3.19 -10.88 4.94
C GLY A 70 -3.00 -11.34 6.39
N ILE A 71 -2.80 -10.41 7.33
CA ILE A 71 -2.72 -10.73 8.76
C ILE A 71 -4.01 -11.45 9.23
N PHE A 72 -5.17 -10.95 8.83
CA PHE A 72 -6.45 -11.59 9.12
C PHE A 72 -6.51 -13.03 8.61
N LEU A 73 -6.15 -13.27 7.35
CA LEU A 73 -6.11 -14.62 6.79
C LEU A 73 -5.09 -15.51 7.49
N SER A 74 -3.91 -14.98 7.86
CA SER A 74 -2.90 -15.71 8.62
C SER A 74 -3.45 -16.22 9.95
N VAL A 75 -4.13 -15.35 10.70
CA VAL A 75 -4.77 -15.72 11.98
C VAL A 75 -5.93 -16.70 11.79
N ALA A 76 -6.78 -16.45 10.78
CA ALA A 76 -7.97 -17.27 10.54
C ALA A 76 -7.63 -18.68 10.03
N THR A 77 -6.62 -18.80 9.16
CA THR A 77 -6.26 -20.07 8.50
C THR A 77 -5.14 -20.84 9.18
N ARG A 78 -4.32 -20.16 10.02
CA ARG A 78 -3.07 -20.71 10.59
C ARG A 78 -2.12 -21.28 9.53
N ASN A 79 -2.17 -20.74 8.32
CA ASN A 79 -1.37 -21.19 7.20
C ASN A 79 -0.82 -19.98 6.42
N SER A 80 0.49 -19.75 6.56
CA SER A 80 1.15 -18.61 5.91
C SER A 80 1.08 -18.69 4.38
N ALA A 81 1.13 -19.88 3.79
CA ALA A 81 1.02 -20.03 2.34
C ALA A 81 -0.41 -19.68 1.85
N ALA A 82 -1.43 -20.17 2.54
CA ALA A 82 -2.83 -19.83 2.23
C ALA A 82 -3.09 -18.33 2.42
N SER A 83 -2.50 -17.72 3.44
CA SER A 83 -2.57 -16.28 3.69
C SER A 83 -1.97 -15.46 2.54
N ILE A 84 -0.77 -15.82 2.07
CA ILE A 84 -0.11 -15.12 0.97
C ILE A 84 -0.96 -15.23 -0.30
N VAL A 85 -1.34 -16.45 -0.67
CA VAL A 85 -2.17 -16.69 -1.87
C VAL A 85 -3.52 -15.97 -1.76
N GLY A 86 -4.19 -16.06 -0.61
CA GLY A 86 -5.47 -15.40 -0.39
C GLY A 86 -5.39 -13.87 -0.44
N THR A 87 -4.28 -13.29 0.01
CA THR A 87 -4.04 -11.83 -0.09
C THR A 87 -3.85 -11.41 -1.54
N VAL A 88 -3.11 -12.20 -2.33
CA VAL A 88 -2.96 -11.96 -3.78
C VAL A 88 -4.31 -12.07 -4.48
N VAL A 89 -5.09 -13.12 -4.19
CA VAL A 89 -6.44 -13.31 -4.76
C VAL A 89 -7.36 -12.14 -4.38
N TYR A 90 -7.28 -11.65 -3.15
CA TYR A 90 -8.03 -10.48 -2.70
C TYR A 90 -7.67 -9.21 -3.47
N ALA A 91 -6.37 -8.95 -3.70
CA ALA A 91 -5.93 -7.83 -4.52
C ALA A 91 -6.43 -7.95 -5.96
N VAL A 92 -6.31 -9.13 -6.57
CA VAL A 92 -6.82 -9.38 -7.93
C VAL A 92 -8.34 -9.25 -8.01
N ALA A 93 -9.07 -9.69 -6.97
CA ALA A 93 -10.52 -9.54 -6.91
C ALA A 93 -10.95 -8.06 -6.85
N GLN A 94 -10.21 -7.22 -6.13
CA GLN A 94 -10.42 -5.77 -6.12
C GLN A 94 -10.24 -5.18 -7.53
N GLU A 95 -9.19 -5.59 -8.25
CA GLU A 95 -8.99 -5.15 -9.64
C GLU A 95 -10.11 -5.63 -10.57
N ALA A 96 -10.53 -6.89 -10.44
CA ALA A 96 -11.61 -7.45 -11.24
C ALA A 96 -12.94 -6.70 -11.04
N VAL A 97 -13.29 -6.38 -9.79
CA VAL A 97 -14.48 -5.57 -9.47
C VAL A 97 -14.31 -4.13 -9.96
N GLY A 98 -13.11 -3.56 -9.86
CA GLY A 98 -12.77 -2.23 -10.40
C GLY A 98 -12.97 -2.12 -11.92
N GLY A 99 -12.80 -3.22 -12.65
CA GLY A 99 -13.03 -3.29 -14.10
C GLY A 99 -14.51 -3.25 -14.52
N LEU A 100 -15.45 -3.57 -13.63
CA LEU A 100 -16.87 -3.66 -13.97
C LEU A 100 -17.48 -2.28 -14.25
N VAL A 101 -18.25 -2.14 -15.33
CA VAL A 101 -18.87 -0.86 -15.73
C VAL A 101 -20.04 -0.47 -14.80
N HIS A 102 -20.83 -1.45 -14.34
CA HIS A 102 -22.09 -1.23 -13.62
C HIS A 102 -21.93 -0.90 -12.12
N VAL A 103 -20.70 -0.87 -11.58
CA VAL A 103 -20.42 -0.65 -10.14
C VAL A 103 -19.68 0.67 -9.86
N ALA A 104 -19.91 1.68 -10.70
CA ALA A 104 -19.18 2.96 -10.65
C ALA A 104 -19.22 3.65 -9.26
N TRP A 105 -20.31 3.50 -8.51
CA TRP A 105 -20.42 4.04 -7.15
C TRP A 105 -19.50 3.32 -6.16
N LEU A 106 -19.36 2.00 -6.30
CA LEU A 106 -18.53 1.15 -5.43
C LEU A 106 -17.05 1.42 -5.70
N LYS A 107 -16.67 1.69 -6.95
CA LYS A 107 -15.27 1.97 -7.34
C LYS A 107 -14.60 2.96 -6.42
N ARG A 108 -15.29 4.03 -6.01
CA ARG A 108 -14.73 5.08 -5.12
C ARG A 108 -14.32 4.57 -3.74
N TYR A 109 -14.83 3.41 -3.33
CA TYR A 109 -14.55 2.77 -2.05
C TYR A 109 -13.71 1.52 -2.20
N LEU A 110 -13.40 1.05 -3.41
CA LEU A 110 -12.46 -0.05 -3.60
C LEU A 110 -11.07 0.38 -3.14
N LEU A 111 -10.39 -0.53 -2.45
CA LEU A 111 -9.04 -0.31 -1.94
C LEU A 111 -8.05 -0.13 -3.11
N SER A 112 -8.26 -0.86 -4.22
CA SER A 112 -7.47 -0.74 -5.46
C SER A 112 -7.47 0.68 -6.03
N THR A 113 -8.62 1.36 -6.02
CA THR A 113 -8.71 2.73 -6.55
C THR A 113 -8.07 3.78 -5.66
N GLN A 114 -7.82 3.48 -4.38
CA GLN A 114 -7.18 4.44 -3.47
C GLN A 114 -5.69 4.59 -3.79
N PHE A 115 -5.08 3.64 -4.51
CA PHE A 115 -3.70 3.75 -4.99
C PHE A 115 -3.51 4.93 -5.97
N ASP A 116 -4.57 5.36 -6.67
CA ASP A 116 -4.53 6.51 -7.58
C ASP A 116 -4.24 7.84 -6.86
N ALA A 117 -4.52 7.92 -5.55
CA ALA A 117 -4.25 9.12 -4.77
C ALA A 117 -2.75 9.45 -4.72
N GLY A 118 -1.87 8.45 -4.86
CA GLY A 118 -0.43 8.67 -4.97
C GLY A 118 -0.06 9.45 -6.23
N GLN A 119 -0.76 9.25 -7.34
CA GLN A 119 -0.59 10.04 -8.57
C GLN A 119 -1.13 11.47 -8.40
N GLY A 120 -2.18 11.64 -7.60
CA GLY A 120 -2.78 12.94 -7.28
C GLY A 120 -1.80 13.93 -6.62
N VAL A 121 -0.74 13.43 -5.97
CA VAL A 121 0.36 14.22 -5.40
C VAL A 121 1.18 14.93 -6.50
N PHE A 122 1.27 14.34 -7.69
CA PHE A 122 1.93 14.93 -8.85
C PHE A 122 0.99 15.82 -9.70
N ARG A 123 -0.13 16.31 -9.14
CA ARG A 123 -0.97 17.34 -9.78
C ARG A 123 -0.69 18.72 -9.16
N ALA A 124 -0.87 19.77 -9.95
CA ALA A 124 -0.78 21.16 -9.52
C ALA A 124 -2.11 21.88 -9.83
N PRO A 125 -2.94 22.21 -8.81
CA PRO A 125 -2.75 21.93 -7.38
C PRO A 125 -2.93 20.44 -7.04
N VAL A 126 -2.37 20.02 -5.89
CA VAL A 126 -2.52 18.66 -5.36
C VAL A 126 -3.98 18.37 -5.04
N ASP A 127 -4.46 17.18 -5.43
CA ASP A 127 -5.83 16.73 -5.15
C ASP A 127 -5.94 16.16 -3.72
N TRP A 128 -6.03 17.06 -2.73
CA TRP A 128 -6.19 16.70 -1.32
C TRP A 128 -7.50 15.95 -1.03
N SER A 129 -8.51 16.10 -1.89
CA SER A 129 -9.78 15.38 -1.73
C SER A 129 -9.61 13.88 -1.98
N GLN A 130 -8.79 13.51 -2.97
CA GLN A 130 -8.40 12.12 -3.21
C GLN A 130 -7.56 11.56 -2.07
N VAL A 131 -6.57 12.31 -1.59
CA VAL A 131 -5.70 11.87 -0.50
C VAL A 131 -6.49 11.62 0.78
N GLY A 132 -7.40 12.56 1.14
CA GLY A 132 -8.30 12.39 2.28
C GLY A 132 -9.18 11.15 2.13
N ARG A 133 -9.71 10.89 0.92
CA ARG A 133 -10.50 9.69 0.65
C ARG A 133 -9.70 8.41 0.80
N ALA A 134 -8.52 8.35 0.20
CA ALA A 134 -7.62 7.21 0.31
C ALA A 134 -7.28 6.92 1.78
N ALA A 135 -7.03 7.96 2.58
CA ALA A 135 -6.72 7.80 3.99
C ALA A 135 -7.86 7.14 4.77
N TRP A 136 -9.08 7.70 4.73
CA TRP A 136 -10.17 7.15 5.54
C TRP A 136 -10.66 5.79 5.03
N VAL A 137 -10.68 5.56 3.71
CA VAL A 137 -11.03 4.25 3.15
C VAL A 137 -10.01 3.21 3.61
N SER A 138 -8.72 3.53 3.51
CA SER A 138 -7.65 2.63 3.97
C SER A 138 -7.76 2.32 5.46
N VAL A 139 -8.10 3.31 6.29
CA VAL A 139 -8.34 3.08 7.73
C VAL A 139 -9.44 2.04 7.96
N LEU A 140 -10.54 2.07 7.20
CA LEU A 140 -11.59 1.05 7.31
C LEU A 140 -11.09 -0.33 6.88
N TYR A 141 -10.36 -0.40 5.77
CA TYR A 141 -9.76 -1.64 5.26
C TYR A 141 -8.64 -2.19 6.14
N VAL A 142 -8.04 -1.37 7.01
CA VAL A 142 -7.11 -1.83 8.05
C VAL A 142 -7.86 -2.27 9.30
N ALA A 143 -8.78 -1.44 9.78
CA ALA A 143 -9.45 -1.66 11.06
C ALA A 143 -10.32 -2.93 11.04
N VAL A 144 -11.10 -3.16 9.97
CA VAL A 144 -12.03 -4.29 9.92
C VAL A 144 -11.29 -5.65 9.97
N PRO A 145 -10.28 -5.92 9.13
CA PRO A 145 -9.54 -7.18 9.20
C PRO A 145 -8.76 -7.35 10.50
N LEU A 146 -8.13 -6.28 11.02
CA LEU A 146 -7.37 -6.39 12.26
C LEU A 146 -8.27 -6.64 13.48
N VAL A 147 -9.45 -6.01 13.54
CA VAL A 147 -10.44 -6.29 14.60
C VAL A 147 -10.92 -7.74 14.49
N ALA A 148 -11.24 -8.20 13.29
CA ALA A 148 -11.65 -9.59 13.07
C ALA A 148 -10.53 -10.58 13.48
N ALA A 149 -9.29 -10.30 13.09
CA ALA A 149 -8.12 -11.09 13.48
C ALA A 149 -7.97 -11.13 15.00
N GLN A 150 -8.09 -9.98 15.66
CA GLN A 150 -7.98 -9.87 17.12
C GLN A 150 -9.07 -10.66 17.85
N ILE A 151 -10.31 -10.63 17.35
CA ILE A 151 -11.42 -11.41 17.90
C ILE A 151 -11.15 -12.91 17.77
N ILE A 152 -10.72 -13.37 16.58
CA ILE A 152 -10.42 -14.79 16.33
C ILE A 152 -9.27 -15.25 17.22
N PHE A 153 -8.19 -14.46 17.28
CA PHE A 153 -7.02 -14.75 18.09
C PHE A 153 -7.40 -14.94 19.57
N ARG A 154 -8.08 -13.93 20.16
CA ARG A 154 -8.52 -13.97 21.56
C ARG A 154 -9.47 -15.13 21.87
N ARG A 155 -10.44 -15.41 20.99
CA ARG A 155 -11.38 -16.53 21.20
C ARG A 155 -10.69 -17.89 21.20
N ARG A 156 -9.55 -18.01 20.50
CA ARG A 156 -8.81 -19.27 20.41
C ARG A 156 -7.76 -19.41 21.51
N ASP A 157 -7.24 -18.30 22.03
CA ASP A 157 -6.34 -18.32 23.20
C ASP A 157 -7.06 -18.70 24.50
N VAL A 158 -8.34 -18.35 24.62
CA VAL A 158 -9.17 -18.73 25.79
C VAL A 158 -9.61 -20.20 25.74
N VAL A 159 -9.52 -20.85 24.57
CA VAL A 159 -9.91 -22.24 24.34
C VAL A 159 -8.66 -23.12 24.15
N GLY A 160 -7.63 -22.91 25.00
CA GLY A 160 -6.49 -23.83 25.08
C GLY A 160 -6.94 -25.27 25.37
N PRO A 161 -6.15 -26.29 24.95
CA PRO A 161 -6.58 -27.69 24.87
C PRO A 161 -7.14 -28.28 26.17
#